data_AF-A0ABD5HU65-F1
#
_entry.id   AF-A0ABD5HU65-F1
#
_cell.length_a   1.000
_cell.length_b   1.000
_cell.length_c   1.000
_cell.angle_alpha   90.00
_cell.angle_beta   90.00
_cell.angle_gamma   90.00
#
_symmetry.space_group_name_H-M   'P 1'
#
loop_
_entity.id
_entity.type
_entity.pdbx_description
1 polymer ?
#
loop_
_entity_poly.entity_id
_entity_poly.type
_entity_poly.pdbx_seq_one_letter_code
_entity_poly.pdbx_strand_id
1 'polypeptide(L)'
;MNLINIVGKAAKECEVTEKEFIKEVINHYLINSKDTIEYLNISKQRLSNMKKQGKLLEVEKGLYFRSEVEEFKLTQNKVREKYHQQKAYDLFPAYKEIGDTLIINSLRFFDCVTMVKHNCTNSIYNNHLENALTTILKYVTSNQDVFMLTHEGFDYVEDKLDIQENHMKQKFDKKYFKEYLESKTAYILGVNKIGNFNEVLNVLNETDSSNK
;
A
#
# COMPACT_ATOMS: atom_id res chain seq x y z
N MET A 1 -3.88 5.38 -53.08
CA MET A 1 -3.38 6.72 -52.69
C MET A 1 -1.92 6.57 -52.31
N ASN A 2 -0.99 7.32 -52.91
CA ASN A 2 0.44 7.18 -52.62
C ASN A 2 0.81 8.07 -51.41
N LEU A 3 1.24 7.44 -50.31
CA LEU A 3 1.64 8.12 -49.07
C LEU A 3 2.72 9.19 -49.29
N ILE A 4 3.65 8.95 -50.20
CA ILE A 4 4.72 9.91 -50.54
C ILE A 4 4.12 11.20 -51.11
N ASN A 5 3.14 11.07 -52.02
CA ASN A 5 2.46 12.22 -52.62
C ASN A 5 1.60 12.99 -51.60
N ILE A 6 1.07 12.30 -50.59
CA ILE A 6 0.29 12.93 -49.50
C ILE A 6 1.23 13.74 -48.59
N VAL A 7 2.35 13.14 -48.17
CA VAL A 7 3.33 13.80 -47.31
C VAL A 7 3.94 15.02 -48.00
N GLY A 8 4.33 14.91 -49.27
CA GLY A 8 4.87 16.03 -50.04
C GLY A 8 3.87 17.18 -50.20
N LYS A 9 2.60 16.86 -50.41
CA LYS A 9 1.53 17.87 -50.47
C LYS A 9 1.32 18.55 -49.12
N ALA A 10 1.20 17.78 -48.04
CA ALA A 10 0.95 18.31 -46.70
C ALA A 10 2.14 19.15 -46.18
N ALA A 11 3.38 18.71 -46.43
CA ALA A 11 4.57 19.46 -46.06
C ALA A 11 4.62 20.83 -46.76
N LYS A 12 4.26 20.88 -48.06
CA LYS A 12 4.16 22.12 -48.82
C LYS A 12 3.06 23.06 -48.30
N GLU A 13 1.90 22.52 -47.93
CA GLU A 13 0.80 23.30 -47.33
C GLU A 13 1.19 23.89 -45.96
N CYS A 14 2.05 23.20 -45.21
CA CYS A 14 2.56 23.64 -43.91
C CYS A 14 3.85 24.47 -43.99
N GLU A 15 4.35 24.80 -45.20
CA GLU A 15 5.60 25.56 -45.42
C GLU A 15 6.85 24.95 -44.74
N VAL A 16 6.91 23.61 -44.64
CA VAL A 16 8.02 22.87 -44.03
C VAL A 16 8.59 21.83 -44.98
N THR A 17 9.78 21.30 -44.68
CA THR A 17 10.29 20.14 -45.42
C THR A 17 9.50 18.89 -45.09
N GLU A 18 9.45 17.90 -46.00
CA GLU A 18 8.83 16.60 -45.74
C GLU A 18 9.37 15.93 -44.48
N LYS A 19 10.68 16.08 -44.24
CA LYS A 19 11.35 15.53 -43.06
C LYS A 19 10.89 16.20 -41.77
N GLU A 20 10.73 17.52 -41.77
CA GLU A 20 10.19 18.26 -40.61
C GLU A 20 8.73 17.92 -40.38
N PHE A 21 7.92 17.86 -41.43
CA PHE A 21 6.53 17.44 -41.34
C PHE A 21 6.39 16.05 -40.71
N ILE A 22 7.14 15.06 -41.20
CA ILE A 22 7.15 13.69 -40.64
C ILE A 22 7.57 13.72 -39.17
N LYS A 23 8.60 14.51 -38.82
CA LYS A 23 9.08 14.62 -37.45
C LYS A 23 8.01 15.20 -36.53
N GLU A 24 7.29 16.24 -36.96
CA GLU A 24 6.20 16.84 -36.20
C GLU A 24 5.03 15.86 -36.02
N VAL A 25 4.65 15.13 -37.08
CA VAL A 25 3.63 14.08 -36.98
C VAL A 25 4.04 12.99 -35.99
N ILE A 26 5.27 12.49 -36.07
CA ILE A 26 5.79 11.50 -35.12
C ILE A 26 5.76 12.07 -33.69
N ASN A 27 6.24 13.29 -33.49
CA ASN A 27 6.26 13.91 -32.16
C ASN A 27 4.85 14.15 -31.61
N HIS A 28 3.88 14.44 -32.47
CA HIS A 28 2.50 14.69 -32.11
C HIS A 28 1.74 13.43 -31.71
N TYR A 29 1.96 12.31 -32.42
CA TYR A 29 1.20 11.07 -32.17
C TYR A 29 1.96 10.03 -31.36
N LEU A 30 3.29 10.04 -31.39
CA LEU A 30 4.13 9.04 -30.76
C LEU A 30 4.98 9.63 -29.64
N ILE A 31 5.30 8.78 -28.67
CA ILE A 31 6.19 9.06 -27.55
C ILE A 31 7.19 7.92 -27.40
N ASN A 32 8.44 8.26 -27.12
CA ASN A 32 9.48 7.26 -26.94
C ASN A 32 9.47 6.68 -25.52
N SER A 33 10.20 5.58 -25.31
CA SER A 33 10.27 4.87 -24.03
C SER A 33 10.76 5.71 -22.86
N LYS A 34 11.71 6.62 -23.10
CA LYS A 34 12.28 7.48 -22.06
C LYS A 34 11.21 8.47 -21.58
N ASP A 35 10.58 9.15 -22.53
CA ASP A 35 9.56 10.15 -22.22
C ASP A 35 8.29 9.49 -21.66
N THR A 36 7.98 8.25 -22.09
CA THR A 36 6.87 7.46 -21.53
C THR A 36 7.12 7.11 -20.06
N ILE A 37 8.34 6.68 -19.72
CA ILE A 37 8.76 6.38 -18.34
C ILE A 37 8.59 7.61 -17.45
N GLU A 38 9.07 8.76 -17.91
CA GLU A 38 9.00 10.02 -17.20
C GLU A 38 7.55 10.49 -17.05
N TYR A 39 6.77 10.48 -18.14
CA TYR A 39 5.38 10.93 -18.16
C TYR A 39 4.46 10.10 -17.25
N LEU A 40 4.66 8.78 -17.21
CA LEU A 40 3.92 7.86 -16.34
C LEU A 40 4.51 7.75 -14.93
N ASN A 41 5.71 8.28 -14.70
CA ASN A 41 6.48 8.13 -13.46
C ASN A 41 6.61 6.65 -13.02
N ILE A 42 7.10 5.79 -13.92
CA ILE A 42 7.26 4.34 -13.69
C ILE A 42 8.69 3.88 -13.93
N SER A 43 9.10 2.74 -13.37
CA SER A 43 10.41 2.16 -13.67
C SER A 43 10.48 1.55 -15.08
N LYS A 44 11.70 1.44 -15.63
CA LYS A 44 11.96 0.72 -16.90
C LYS A 44 11.45 -0.73 -16.85
N GLN A 45 11.59 -1.40 -15.71
CA GLN A 45 11.08 -2.76 -15.51
C GLN A 45 9.56 -2.80 -15.57
N ARG A 46 8.87 -1.79 -15.01
CA ARG A 46 7.41 -1.68 -15.07
C ARG A 46 6.92 -1.48 -16.50
N LEU A 47 7.56 -0.62 -17.29
CA LEU A 47 7.24 -0.46 -18.72
C LEU A 47 7.38 -1.79 -19.48
N SER A 48 8.47 -2.53 -19.26
CA SER A 48 8.70 -3.85 -19.87
C SER A 48 7.59 -4.86 -19.52
N ASN A 49 7.16 -4.89 -18.26
CA ASN A 49 6.07 -5.76 -17.82
C ASN A 49 4.72 -5.35 -18.44
N MET A 50 4.45 -4.06 -18.57
CA MET A 50 3.22 -3.56 -19.20
C MET A 50 3.14 -3.95 -20.67
N LYS A 51 4.27 -3.85 -21.39
CA LYS A 51 4.39 -4.34 -22.77
C LYS A 51 4.08 -5.84 -22.85
N LYS A 52 4.70 -6.66 -21.98
CA LYS A 52 4.47 -8.11 -21.96
C LYS A 52 3.01 -8.49 -21.67
N GLN A 53 2.32 -7.68 -20.85
CA GLN A 53 0.92 -7.89 -20.48
C GLN A 53 -0.08 -7.32 -21.52
N GLY A 54 0.40 -6.68 -22.60
CA GLY A 54 -0.47 -6.05 -23.60
C GLY A 54 -1.22 -4.82 -23.09
N LYS A 55 -0.81 -4.24 -21.95
CA LYS A 55 -1.46 -3.05 -21.35
C LYS A 55 -1.03 -1.74 -21.99
N LEU A 56 0.13 -1.75 -22.66
CA LEU A 56 0.62 -0.64 -23.46
C LEU A 56 1.18 -1.26 -24.74
N LEU A 57 0.64 -0.86 -25.88
CA LEU A 57 1.03 -1.43 -27.17
C LEU A 57 2.19 -0.62 -27.74
N GLU A 58 3.27 -1.34 -28.04
CA GLU A 58 4.43 -0.76 -28.70
C GLU A 58 4.17 -0.78 -30.21
N VAL A 59 4.16 0.39 -30.83
CA VAL A 59 3.89 0.57 -32.26
C VAL A 59 5.07 0.08 -33.08
N GLU A 60 6.26 0.47 -32.63
CA GLU A 60 7.56 0.12 -33.18
C GLU A 60 8.56 0.15 -32.03
N LYS A 61 9.71 -0.51 -32.16
CA LYS A 61 10.67 -0.66 -31.06
C LYS A 61 10.97 0.67 -30.35
N GLY A 62 10.46 0.80 -29.13
CA GLY A 62 10.63 1.92 -28.22
C GLY A 62 9.64 3.07 -28.39
N LEU A 63 8.65 2.98 -29.27
CA LEU A 63 7.65 4.01 -29.60
C LEU A 63 6.23 3.55 -29.27
N TYR A 64 5.46 4.44 -28.66
CA TYR A 64 4.09 4.19 -28.19
C TYR A 64 3.17 5.32 -28.69
N PHE A 65 1.89 5.03 -28.90
CA PHE A 65 0.91 6.08 -29.15
C PHE A 65 0.72 6.94 -27.90
N ARG A 66 0.78 8.27 -28.04
CA ARG A 66 0.55 9.20 -26.94
C ARG A 66 -0.84 9.04 -26.33
N SER A 67 -1.86 8.87 -27.16
CA SER A 67 -3.24 8.69 -26.72
C SER A 67 -3.40 7.50 -25.78
N GLU A 68 -2.76 6.38 -26.07
CA GLU A 68 -2.80 5.18 -25.20
C GLU A 68 -2.05 5.41 -23.89
N VAL A 69 -0.90 6.07 -23.93
CA VAL A 69 -0.13 6.45 -22.74
C VAL A 69 -0.94 7.41 -21.85
N GLU A 70 -1.66 8.36 -22.44
CA GLU A 70 -2.53 9.30 -21.74
C GLU A 70 -3.75 8.61 -21.14
N GLU A 71 -4.46 7.77 -21.90
CA GLU A 71 -5.59 6.99 -21.41
C GLU A 71 -5.17 6.09 -20.24
N PHE A 72 -3.98 5.50 -20.32
CA PHE A 72 -3.42 4.72 -19.24
C PHE A 72 -3.11 5.56 -18.00
N LYS A 73 -2.57 6.77 -18.16
CA LYS A 73 -2.34 7.70 -17.04
C LYS A 73 -3.66 8.12 -16.39
N LEU A 74 -4.69 8.39 -17.18
CA LEU A 74 -6.03 8.69 -16.68
C LEU A 74 -6.64 7.49 -15.94
N THR A 75 -6.46 6.28 -16.46
CA THR A 75 -6.91 5.06 -15.80
C THR A 75 -6.16 4.83 -14.49
N GLN A 76 -4.83 5.02 -14.47
CA GLN A 76 -4.06 4.99 -13.23
C GLN A 76 -4.56 6.03 -12.25
N ASN A 77 -4.79 7.27 -12.69
CA ASN A 77 -5.29 8.33 -11.81
C ASN A 77 -6.69 8.01 -11.29
N LYS A 78 -7.60 7.48 -12.10
CA LYS A 78 -8.93 7.04 -11.66
C LYS A 78 -8.86 5.87 -10.67
N VAL A 79 -7.99 4.89 -10.90
CA VAL A 79 -7.75 3.79 -9.95
C VAL A 79 -7.15 4.36 -8.66
N ARG A 80 -6.18 5.27 -8.77
CA ARG A 80 -5.64 5.97 -7.60
C ARG A 80 -6.68 6.82 -6.91
N GLU A 81 -7.58 7.51 -7.59
CA GLU A 81 -8.63 8.31 -6.94
C GLU A 81 -9.72 7.43 -6.33
N LYS A 82 -10.01 6.28 -6.94
CA LYS A 82 -11.01 5.31 -6.45
C LYS A 82 -10.51 4.53 -5.23
N TYR A 83 -9.24 4.14 -5.21
CA TYR A 83 -8.65 3.29 -4.17
C TYR A 83 -7.66 4.02 -3.24
N HIS A 84 -7.10 5.14 -3.69
CA HIS A 84 -6.37 6.16 -2.91
C HIS A 84 -7.10 7.51 -3.00
N GLN A 85 -8.41 7.56 -2.70
CA GLN A 85 -8.86 8.74 -1.98
C GLN A 85 -7.84 8.93 -0.87
N GLN A 86 -7.17 10.09 -0.80
CA GLN A 86 -6.32 10.42 0.33
C GLN A 86 -7.21 10.39 1.57
N LYS A 87 -7.52 9.19 2.09
CA LYS A 87 -7.87 9.03 3.49
C LYS A 87 -6.67 9.62 4.17
N ALA A 88 -6.89 10.72 4.89
CA ALA A 88 -5.90 11.27 5.78
C ALA A 88 -5.24 10.08 6.48
N TYR A 89 -3.91 10.00 6.42
CA TYR A 89 -3.20 8.90 7.07
C TYR A 89 -3.55 8.97 8.55
N ASP A 90 -4.48 8.11 8.97
CA ASP A 90 -5.00 8.14 10.32
C ASP A 90 -3.96 7.50 11.22
N LEU A 91 -3.31 8.32 12.05
CA LEU A 91 -2.31 7.94 13.06
C LEU A 91 -2.87 7.05 14.18
N PHE A 92 -4.11 6.57 14.05
CA PHE A 92 -4.73 5.62 14.96
C PHE A 92 -4.46 4.18 14.51
N PRO A 93 -4.37 3.21 15.45
CA PRO A 93 -4.27 1.79 15.11
C PRO A 93 -5.46 1.38 14.25
N ALA A 94 -5.19 0.55 13.25
CA ALA A 94 -6.23 -0.08 12.45
C ALA A 94 -6.19 -1.59 12.65
N TYR A 95 -7.35 -2.18 12.90
CA TYR A 95 -7.54 -3.61 12.99
C TYR A 95 -8.89 -4.00 12.38
N LYS A 96 -9.00 -5.25 11.90
CA LYS A 96 -10.25 -5.84 11.38
C LYS A 96 -10.48 -7.17 12.09
N GLU A 97 -11.71 -7.39 12.54
CA GLU A 97 -12.19 -8.65 13.08
C GLU A 97 -12.83 -9.47 11.95
N ILE A 98 -12.25 -10.62 11.62
CA ILE A 98 -12.64 -11.49 10.50
C ILE A 98 -12.92 -12.90 11.04
N GLY A 99 -14.13 -13.12 11.54
CA GLY A 99 -14.51 -14.37 12.19
C GLY A 99 -13.71 -14.63 13.46
N ASP A 100 -12.90 -15.69 13.49
CA ASP A 100 -11.98 -16.02 14.59
C ASP A 100 -10.57 -15.43 14.40
N THR A 101 -10.40 -14.51 13.46
CA THR A 101 -9.10 -13.93 13.13
C THR A 101 -9.12 -12.43 13.31
N LEU A 102 -8.16 -11.89 14.03
CA LEU A 102 -7.90 -10.46 14.14
C LEU A 102 -6.69 -10.11 13.27
N ILE A 103 -6.84 -9.16 12.35
CA ILE A 103 -5.71 -8.59 11.62
C ILE A 103 -5.46 -7.15 12.05
N ILE A 104 -4.19 -6.76 12.13
CA ILE A 104 -3.76 -5.45 12.64
C ILE A 104 -2.77 -4.84 11.64
N ASN A 105 -2.96 -3.57 11.30
CA ASN A 105 -2.00 -2.83 10.50
C ASN A 105 -0.79 -2.47 11.37
N SER A 106 0.34 -3.15 11.13
CA SER A 106 1.55 -3.01 11.95
C SER A 106 2.08 -1.57 11.98
N LEU A 107 2.11 -0.90 10.83
CA LEU A 107 2.62 0.46 10.71
C LEU A 107 1.77 1.44 11.54
N ARG A 108 0.46 1.41 11.33
CA ARG A 108 -0.46 2.32 12.04
C ARG A 108 -0.50 2.07 13.55
N PHE A 109 -0.38 0.81 13.98
CA PHE A 109 -0.27 0.48 15.40
C PHE A 109 0.97 1.13 16.02
N PHE A 110 2.16 0.93 15.44
CA PHE A 110 3.40 1.46 16.00
C PHE A 110 3.56 2.98 15.85
N ASP A 111 2.99 3.60 14.81
CA ASP A 111 2.91 5.05 14.71
C ASP A 111 2.08 5.63 15.87
N CYS A 112 0.95 5.02 16.19
CA CYS A 112 0.15 5.42 17.34
C CYS A 112 0.89 5.21 18.67
N VAL A 113 1.60 4.08 18.83
CA VAL A 113 2.43 3.83 20.02
C VAL A 113 3.49 4.92 20.17
N THR A 114 4.10 5.36 19.07
CA THR A 114 5.09 6.43 19.06
C THR A 114 4.50 7.75 19.60
N MET A 115 3.25 8.07 19.26
CA MET A 115 2.56 9.24 19.81
C MET A 115 2.41 9.17 21.34
N VAL A 116 2.01 8.01 21.88
CA VAL A 116 1.87 7.82 23.33
C VAL A 116 3.23 7.78 24.04
N LYS A 117 4.23 7.13 23.45
CA LYS A 117 5.61 7.08 23.97
C LYS A 117 6.19 8.47 24.21
N HIS A 118 5.92 9.42 23.30
CA HIS A 118 6.37 10.79 23.40
C HIS A 118 5.44 11.71 24.20
N ASN A 119 4.55 11.14 25.03
CA ASN A 119 3.63 11.84 25.93
C ASN A 119 2.73 12.85 25.20
N CYS A 120 2.18 12.48 24.04
CA CYS A 120 1.17 13.29 23.38
C CYS A 120 0.02 13.60 24.36
N THR A 121 -0.35 14.86 24.49
CA THR A 121 -1.40 15.32 25.42
C THR A 121 -2.81 14.92 24.97
N ASN A 122 -2.96 14.45 23.72
CA ASN A 122 -4.23 13.99 23.20
C ASN A 122 -4.50 12.55 23.64
N SER A 123 -5.45 12.39 24.57
CA SER A 123 -5.85 11.08 25.13
C SER A 123 -6.43 10.12 24.09
N ILE A 124 -6.88 10.61 22.94
CA ILE A 124 -7.50 9.79 21.88
C ILE A 124 -6.55 8.68 21.42
N TYR A 125 -5.25 8.95 21.28
CA TYR A 125 -4.27 7.92 20.88
C TYR A 125 -4.16 6.79 21.90
N ASN A 126 -4.19 7.12 23.20
CA ASN A 126 -4.14 6.12 24.26
C ASN A 126 -5.41 5.27 24.25
N ASN A 127 -6.58 5.91 24.19
CA ASN A 127 -7.87 5.20 24.14
C ASN A 127 -7.94 4.20 22.97
N HIS A 128 -7.45 4.58 21.78
CA HIS A 128 -7.41 3.66 20.64
C HIS A 128 -6.43 2.49 20.83
N LEU A 129 -5.28 2.73 21.47
CA LEU A 129 -4.32 1.67 21.79
C LEU A 129 -4.81 0.75 22.90
N GLU A 130 -5.49 1.28 23.91
CA GLU A 130 -6.13 0.48 24.96
C GLU A 130 -7.18 -0.46 24.37
N ASN A 131 -8.02 0.05 23.47
CA ASN A 131 -8.96 -0.77 22.72
C ASN A 131 -8.24 -1.84 21.89
N ALA A 132 -7.18 -1.48 21.18
CA ALA A 132 -6.40 -2.44 20.39
C ALA A 132 -5.78 -3.55 21.25
N LEU A 133 -5.15 -3.22 22.39
CA LEU A 133 -4.60 -4.23 23.30
C LEU A 133 -5.70 -5.10 23.91
N THR A 134 -6.84 -4.53 24.27
CA THR A 134 -8.00 -5.28 24.80
C THR A 134 -8.54 -6.26 23.76
N THR A 135 -8.65 -5.84 22.50
CA THR A 135 -9.09 -6.71 21.40
C THR A 135 -8.08 -7.83 21.13
N ILE A 136 -6.78 -7.52 21.11
CA ILE A 136 -5.73 -8.57 21.00
C ILE A 136 -5.87 -9.57 22.14
N LEU A 137 -5.97 -9.09 23.38
CA LEU A 137 -6.11 -9.93 24.57
C LEU A 137 -7.31 -10.87 24.46
N LYS A 138 -8.47 -10.36 24.06
CA LYS A 138 -9.70 -11.15 23.84
C LYS A 138 -9.47 -12.30 22.85
N TYR A 139 -8.82 -12.04 21.71
CA TYR A 139 -8.59 -13.05 20.69
C TYR A 139 -7.57 -14.09 21.16
N VAL A 140 -6.42 -13.65 21.67
CA VAL A 140 -5.37 -14.60 22.09
C VAL A 140 -5.81 -15.46 23.28
N THR A 141 -6.62 -14.94 24.20
CA THR A 141 -7.17 -15.73 25.34
C THR A 141 -8.25 -16.71 24.90
N SER A 142 -8.91 -16.45 23.78
CA SER A 142 -9.88 -17.36 23.15
C SER A 142 -9.22 -18.38 22.21
N ASN A 143 -7.88 -18.46 22.18
CA ASN A 143 -7.09 -19.27 21.24
C ASN A 143 -7.44 -18.98 19.76
N GLN A 144 -7.78 -17.74 19.47
CA GLN A 144 -8.09 -17.24 18.14
C GLN A 144 -6.84 -16.62 17.49
N ASP A 145 -6.84 -16.56 16.16
CA ASP A 145 -5.67 -16.11 15.40
C ASP A 145 -5.54 -14.58 15.44
N VAL A 146 -4.33 -14.07 15.71
CA VAL A 146 -4.03 -12.64 15.63
C VAL A 146 -2.80 -12.43 14.74
N PHE A 147 -2.95 -11.60 13.71
CA PHE A 147 -1.86 -11.28 12.77
C PHE A 147 -1.60 -9.77 12.71
N MET A 148 -0.33 -9.39 12.77
CA MET A 148 0.11 -8.07 12.33
C MET A 148 0.59 -8.14 10.88
N LEU A 149 -0.01 -7.35 10.02
CA LEU A 149 0.26 -7.28 8.59
C LEU A 149 0.98 -5.98 8.21
N THR A 150 1.66 -5.98 7.07
CA THR A 150 2.09 -4.71 6.43
C THR A 150 0.88 -3.85 6.08
N HIS A 151 1.13 -2.55 5.86
CA HIS A 151 0.07 -1.63 5.43
C HIS A 151 -0.65 -2.13 4.16
N GLU A 152 0.12 -2.49 3.13
CA GLU A 152 -0.41 -3.07 1.90
C GLU A 152 -1.18 -4.38 2.15
N GLY A 153 -0.67 -5.27 2.99
CA GLY A 153 -1.34 -6.54 3.29
C GLY A 153 -2.59 -6.40 4.16
N PHE A 154 -2.79 -5.28 4.84
CA PHE A 154 -3.97 -5.03 5.65
C PHE A 154 -5.14 -4.48 4.84
N ASP A 155 -4.85 -3.57 3.90
CA ASP A 155 -5.89 -2.82 3.19
C ASP A 155 -6.75 -3.71 2.28
N TYR A 156 -6.14 -4.73 1.65
CA TYR A 156 -6.80 -5.62 0.69
C TYR A 156 -7.52 -6.83 1.29
N VAL A 157 -7.43 -7.06 2.60
CA VAL A 157 -8.04 -8.23 3.24
C VAL A 157 -9.51 -7.94 3.57
N GLU A 158 -10.42 -8.69 2.94
CA GLU A 158 -11.86 -8.67 3.23
C GLU A 158 -12.30 -9.95 3.96
N ASP A 159 -11.67 -11.08 3.65
CA ASP A 159 -11.87 -12.36 4.33
C ASP A 159 -10.55 -13.07 4.70
N LYS A 160 -10.63 -14.21 5.39
CA LYS A 160 -9.42 -14.92 5.86
C LYS A 160 -8.56 -15.48 4.73
N LEU A 161 -9.15 -15.83 3.58
CA LEU A 161 -8.42 -16.41 2.44
C LEU A 161 -7.55 -15.36 1.74
N ASP A 162 -7.86 -14.07 1.93
CA ASP A 162 -7.06 -12.96 1.42
C ASP A 162 -5.74 -12.75 2.19
N ILE A 163 -5.57 -13.37 3.36
CA ILE A 163 -4.37 -13.21 4.19
C ILE A 163 -3.20 -13.93 3.52
N GLN A 164 -2.24 -13.16 3.01
CA GLN A 164 -1.04 -13.69 2.36
C GLN A 164 0.17 -13.68 3.32
N GLU A 165 0.89 -14.80 3.39
CA GLU A 165 2.00 -14.97 4.33
C GLU A 165 3.16 -13.98 4.12
N ASN A 166 3.42 -13.59 2.88
CA ASN A 166 4.44 -12.60 2.53
C ASN A 166 4.20 -11.21 3.13
N HIS A 167 2.96 -10.91 3.54
CA HIS A 167 2.59 -9.66 4.19
C HIS A 167 2.47 -9.76 5.72
N MET A 168 2.58 -10.97 6.28
CA MET A 168 2.57 -11.17 7.73
C MET A 168 3.90 -10.71 8.33
N LYS A 169 3.82 -9.76 9.27
CA LYS A 169 4.95 -9.33 10.09
C LYS A 169 5.06 -10.16 11.36
N GLN A 170 3.92 -10.52 11.94
CA GLN A 170 3.89 -11.23 13.20
C GLN A 170 2.57 -12.00 13.36
N LYS A 171 2.65 -13.17 13.97
CA LYS A 171 1.51 -13.93 14.47
C LYS A 171 1.58 -13.94 15.99
N PHE A 172 0.47 -13.63 16.66
CA PHE A 172 0.36 -13.69 18.11
C PHE A 172 -0.54 -14.85 18.50
N ASP A 173 0.04 -15.80 19.24
CA ASP A 173 -0.71 -16.63 20.17
C ASP A 173 -0.60 -16.03 21.58
N LYS A 174 -1.31 -16.61 22.56
CA LYS A 174 -1.30 -16.13 23.95
C LYS A 174 0.11 -16.04 24.53
N LYS A 175 0.92 -17.10 24.36
CA LYS A 175 2.26 -17.21 24.93
C LYS A 175 3.18 -16.17 24.31
N TYR A 176 3.21 -16.11 23.00
CA TYR A 176 4.05 -15.20 22.25
C TYR A 176 3.66 -13.74 22.45
N PHE A 177 2.36 -13.44 22.58
CA PHE A 177 1.92 -12.08 22.90
C PHE A 177 2.41 -11.64 24.28
N LYS A 178 2.32 -12.50 25.29
CA LYS A 178 2.87 -12.24 26.62
C LYS A 178 4.39 -12.02 26.56
N GLU A 179 5.13 -12.95 25.93
CA GLU A 179 6.59 -12.82 25.76
C GLU A 179 6.96 -11.52 25.04
N TYR A 180 6.16 -11.10 24.06
CA TYR A 180 6.33 -9.82 23.38
C TYR A 180 6.15 -8.63 24.32
N LEU A 181 5.07 -8.58 25.11
CA LEU A 181 4.82 -7.49 26.07
C LEU A 181 5.91 -7.39 27.15
N GLU A 182 6.48 -8.53 27.56
CA GLU A 182 7.59 -8.59 28.53
C GLU A 182 8.96 -8.28 27.88
N SER A 183 9.04 -8.26 26.55
CA SER A 183 10.29 -8.09 25.82
C SER A 183 10.86 -6.67 25.93
N LYS A 184 12.20 -6.56 25.93
CA LYS A 184 12.88 -5.26 25.81
C LYS A 184 12.42 -4.46 24.59
N THR A 185 12.05 -5.13 23.51
CA THR A 185 11.56 -4.51 22.28
C THR A 185 10.27 -3.74 22.53
N ALA A 186 9.29 -4.32 23.23
CA ALA A 186 8.04 -3.63 23.56
C ALA A 186 8.28 -2.36 24.40
N TYR A 187 9.22 -2.42 25.36
CA TYR A 187 9.61 -1.26 26.17
C TYR A 187 10.32 -0.19 25.33
N ILE A 188 11.23 -0.58 24.42
CA ILE A 188 11.92 0.36 23.52
C ILE A 188 10.92 1.05 22.59
N LEU A 189 9.94 0.30 22.07
CA LEU A 189 8.88 0.83 21.21
C LEU A 189 7.87 1.69 21.99
N GLY A 190 7.80 1.56 23.32
CA GLY A 190 6.91 2.33 24.18
C GLY A 190 5.53 1.72 24.37
N VAL A 191 5.36 0.44 24.07
CA VAL A 191 4.09 -0.30 24.29
C VAL A 191 3.70 -0.27 25.76
N ASN A 192 4.69 -0.29 26.66
CA ASN A 192 4.49 -0.17 28.12
C ASN A 192 3.96 1.19 28.58
N LYS A 193 3.78 2.15 27.68
CA LYS A 193 3.18 3.47 27.96
C LYS A 193 1.67 3.53 27.65
N ILE A 194 1.11 2.48 27.04
CA ILE A 194 -0.33 2.36 26.83
C ILE A 194 -1.01 2.18 28.20
N GLY A 195 -2.11 2.88 28.45
CA GLY A 195 -2.66 3.03 29.80
C GLY A 195 -3.06 1.69 30.44
N ASN A 196 -3.69 0.80 29.68
CA ASN A 196 -4.07 -0.54 30.14
C ASN A 196 -2.98 -1.61 30.03
N PHE A 197 -1.72 -1.26 29.77
CA PHE A 197 -0.63 -2.23 29.58
C PHE A 197 -0.48 -3.22 30.74
N ASN A 198 -0.44 -2.71 31.98
CA ASN A 198 -0.26 -3.55 33.17
C ASN A 198 -1.48 -4.46 33.41
N GLU A 199 -2.69 -3.97 33.12
CA GLU A 199 -3.92 -4.76 33.25
C GLU A 199 -3.90 -5.94 32.28
N VAL A 200 -3.56 -5.70 31.01
CA VAL A 200 -3.43 -6.73 29.98
C VAL A 200 -2.38 -7.77 30.37
N LEU A 201 -1.20 -7.31 30.84
CA LEU A 201 -0.13 -8.21 31.26
C LEU A 201 -0.54 -9.06 32.48
N ASN A 202 -1.26 -8.48 33.44
CA ASN A 202 -1.77 -9.22 34.61
C ASN A 202 -2.76 -10.32 34.22
N VAL A 203 -3.71 -10.04 33.31
CA VAL A 203 -4.66 -11.06 32.83
C VAL A 203 -3.94 -12.23 32.14
N LEU A 204 -2.89 -11.94 31.36
CA LEU A 204 -2.05 -12.96 30.73
C LEU A 204 -1.28 -13.80 31.75
N ASN A 205 -0.92 -13.22 32.91
CA ASN A 205 -0.25 -13.91 34.01
C ASN A 205 -1.18 -14.77 34.87
N GLU A 206 -2.38 -14.29 35.17
CA GLU A 206 -3.37 -15.00 36.00
C GLU A 206 -3.90 -16.27 35.31
N THR A 207 -4.09 -16.21 34.00
CA THR A 207 -4.55 -17.36 33.21
C THR A 207 -3.50 -18.47 33.06
N ASP A 208 -2.23 -18.23 33.40
CA ASP A 208 -1.20 -19.30 33.48
C ASP A 208 -1.18 -19.98 34.87
N SER A 209 -1.77 -19.33 35.87
CA SER A 209 -1.82 -19.82 37.26
C SER A 209 -2.98 -20.79 37.51
N SER A 210 -3.98 -20.78 36.62
CA SER A 210 -5.20 -21.61 36.70
C SER A 210 -5.11 -22.93 35.94
N ASN A 211 -3.98 -23.17 35.24
CA ASN A 211 -3.67 -24.42 34.53
C ASN A 211 -2.54 -25.23 35.21
N LYS A 212 -2.26 -24.97 36.51
CA LYS A 212 -1.32 -25.73 37.34
C LYS A 212 -2.04 -26.47 38.46
#